data_AF-A0A963MRT6-F1
#
_entry.id   AF-A0A963MRT6-F1
#
_cell.length_a   1.000
_cell.length_b   1.000
_cell.length_c   1.000
_cell.angle_alpha   90.00
_cell.angle_beta   90.00
_cell.angle_gamma   90.00
#
_symmetry.space_group_name_H-M   'P 1'
#
loop_
_entity.id
_entity.type
_entity.pdbx_description
1 polymer ?
#
loop_
_entity_poly.entity_id
_entity_poly.type
_entity_poly.pdbx_seq_one_letter_code
_entity_poly.pdbx_strand_id
1 'polypeptide(L)'
;MRALKTIAVKYFAVFAIFILISACAQINPQTSAGNGIGNLNHAALTEHHENLARSMQAKAEEQKRIINNRSRFSKFGRNARNAKNRILWRIDNYEKAAEMNYAKAAYHKKIAQEQAGREVYTNSEKNREQIDKARFNFD
;
A
#
# COMPACT_ATOMS: atom_id res chain seq x y z
N MET A 1 46.09 14.23 -16.21
CA MET A 1 44.79 14.32 -16.92
C MET A 1 44.30 13.04 -17.61
N ARG A 2 45.12 12.00 -17.83
CA ARG A 2 44.67 10.74 -18.48
C ARG A 2 43.86 9.80 -17.57
N ALA A 3 44.19 9.72 -16.28
CA ALA A 3 43.49 8.86 -15.31
C ALA A 3 42.07 9.34 -14.95
N LEU A 4 41.83 10.66 -14.95
CA LEU A 4 40.48 11.20 -14.65
C LEU A 4 39.47 10.85 -15.74
N LYS A 5 39.93 10.81 -17.01
CA LYS A 5 39.11 10.42 -18.17
C LYS A 5 38.71 8.95 -18.12
N THR A 6 39.62 8.05 -17.74
CA THR A 6 39.30 6.61 -17.65
C THR A 6 38.35 6.28 -16.50
N ILE A 7 38.46 7.00 -15.39
CA ILE A 7 37.53 6.89 -14.25
C ILE A 7 36.14 7.41 -14.63
N ALA A 8 36.07 8.59 -15.27
CA ALA A 8 34.81 9.16 -15.75
C ALA A 8 34.12 8.25 -16.80
N VAL A 9 34.88 7.65 -17.71
CA VAL A 9 34.37 6.69 -18.72
C VAL A 9 33.84 5.40 -18.06
N LYS A 10 34.53 4.89 -17.03
CA LYS A 10 34.06 3.72 -16.27
C LYS A 10 32.74 4.02 -15.54
N TYR A 11 32.62 5.18 -14.90
CA TYR A 11 31.38 5.56 -14.24
C TYR A 11 30.24 5.85 -15.23
N PHE A 12 30.54 6.43 -16.39
CA PHE A 12 29.55 6.64 -17.45
C PHE A 12 29.04 5.31 -18.01
N ALA A 13 29.92 4.32 -18.21
CA ALA A 13 29.54 2.98 -18.63
C ALA A 13 28.66 2.26 -17.59
N VAL A 14 28.99 2.37 -16.29
CA VAL A 14 28.16 1.80 -15.21
C VAL A 14 26.80 2.48 -15.12
N PHE A 15 26.74 3.82 -15.24
CA PHE A 15 25.47 4.56 -15.26
C PHE A 15 24.58 4.17 -16.46
N ALA A 16 25.16 3.98 -17.65
CA ALA A 16 24.42 3.55 -18.84
C ALA A 16 23.79 2.16 -18.66
N ILE A 17 24.49 1.23 -18.00
CA ILE A 17 23.98 -0.12 -17.70
C ILE A 17 22.83 -0.06 -16.69
N PHE A 18 22.90 0.80 -15.66
CA PHE A 18 21.81 1.00 -14.70
C PHE A 18 20.52 1.55 -15.34
N ILE A 19 20.65 2.45 -16.33
CA ILE A 19 19.49 2.98 -17.08
C ILE A 19 18.82 1.86 -17.90
N LEU A 20 19.62 1.01 -18.55
CA LEU A 20 19.11 -0.08 -19.40
C LEU A 20 18.33 -1.16 -18.63
N ILE A 21 18.67 -1.41 -17.36
CA ILE A 21 18.02 -2.44 -16.52
C ILE A 21 16.60 -2.01 -16.08
N SER A 22 16.25 -0.73 -16.20
CA SER A 22 14.90 -0.24 -15.84
C SER A 22 13.83 -0.47 -16.91
N ALA A 23 14.22 -0.95 -18.11
CA ALA A 23 13.32 -1.15 -19.24
C ALA A 23 12.69 -2.56 -19.35
N CYS A 24 12.95 -3.47 -18.39
CA CYS A 24 12.37 -4.82 -18.38
C CYS A 24 11.55 -5.16 -17.14
N ALA A 25 11.16 -4.17 -16.34
CA ALA A 25 9.91 -4.34 -15.62
C ALA A 25 8.80 -4.10 -16.65
N GLN A 26 8.26 -5.18 -17.22
CA GLN A 26 6.86 -5.14 -17.60
C GLN A 26 6.14 -4.75 -16.30
N ILE A 27 5.84 -3.45 -16.16
CA ILE A 27 4.63 -3.04 -15.47
C ILE A 27 3.58 -3.67 -16.34
N ASN A 28 3.29 -4.96 -16.10
CA ASN A 28 2.07 -5.54 -16.58
C ASN A 28 1.05 -4.65 -15.88
N PRO A 29 0.35 -3.75 -16.60
CA PRO A 29 -0.87 -3.30 -15.99
C PRO A 29 -1.63 -4.61 -15.85
N GLN A 30 -1.90 -5.04 -14.62
CA GLN A 30 -3.09 -5.84 -14.42
C GLN A 30 -4.22 -4.91 -14.82
N THR A 31 -4.41 -4.77 -16.14
CA THR A 31 -5.64 -4.32 -16.74
C THR A 31 -6.60 -5.39 -16.31
N SER A 32 -7.29 -5.12 -15.21
CA SER A 32 -8.67 -5.54 -15.04
C SER A 32 -9.44 -4.97 -16.22
N ALA A 33 -9.27 -5.59 -17.39
CA ALA A 33 -10.12 -5.44 -18.54
C ALA A 33 -11.43 -6.11 -18.15
N GLY A 34 -12.31 -5.31 -17.58
CA GLY A 34 -13.55 -5.79 -16.99
C GLY A 34 -14.36 -4.66 -16.39
N ASN A 35 -14.88 -3.80 -17.25
CA ASN A 35 -16.12 -3.05 -17.07
C ASN A 35 -16.20 -2.07 -15.88
N GLY A 36 -16.03 -0.79 -16.23
CA GLY A 36 -16.62 0.33 -15.51
C GLY A 36 -16.03 0.61 -14.13
N ILE A 37 -16.46 1.72 -13.56
CA ILE A 37 -16.16 2.19 -12.21
C ILE A 37 -16.70 1.21 -11.13
N GLY A 38 -17.11 -0.01 -11.50
CA GLY A 38 -17.95 -0.93 -10.74
C GLY A 38 -17.31 -2.22 -10.22
N ASN A 39 -16.02 -2.52 -10.46
CA ASN A 39 -15.41 -3.79 -10.02
C ASN A 39 -14.01 -3.64 -9.42
N LEU A 40 -13.78 -2.61 -8.60
CA LEU A 40 -12.64 -2.65 -7.68
C LEU A 40 -12.94 -3.72 -6.63
N ASN A 41 -12.08 -4.74 -6.53
CA ASN A 41 -12.17 -5.74 -5.46
C ASN A 41 -11.85 -5.04 -4.13
N HIS A 42 -12.89 -4.56 -3.45
CA HIS A 42 -12.76 -3.79 -2.22
C HIS A 42 -12.20 -4.64 -1.06
N ALA A 43 -12.38 -5.96 -1.08
CA ALA A 43 -11.73 -6.85 -0.13
C ALA A 43 -10.20 -6.86 -0.31
N ALA A 44 -9.72 -6.93 -1.56
CA ALA A 44 -8.29 -6.83 -1.86
C ALA A 44 -7.71 -5.45 -1.46
N LEU A 45 -8.47 -4.37 -1.63
CA LEU A 45 -8.07 -3.04 -1.19
C LEU A 45 -8.02 -2.92 0.34
N THR A 46 -8.96 -3.54 1.07
CA THR A 46 -8.90 -3.64 2.53
C THR A 46 -7.61 -4.32 2.96
N GLU A 47 -7.32 -5.51 2.42
CA GLU A 47 -6.11 -6.26 2.77
C GLU A 47 -4.83 -5.47 2.47
N HIS A 48 -4.75 -4.85 1.30
CA HIS A 48 -3.62 -4.02 0.90
C HIS A 48 -3.36 -2.89 1.90
N HIS A 49 -4.40 -2.13 2.26
CA HIS A 49 -4.26 -1.02 3.19
C HIS A 49 -3.98 -1.49 4.63
N GLU A 50 -4.55 -2.60 5.08
CA GLU A 50 -4.20 -3.18 6.38
C GLU A 50 -2.73 -3.62 6.44
N ASN A 51 -2.24 -4.29 5.39
CA ASN A 51 -0.83 -4.68 5.29
C ASN A 51 0.10 -3.47 5.33
N LEU A 52 -0.26 -2.40 4.61
CA LEU A 52 0.50 -1.16 4.63
C LEU A 52 0.47 -0.51 6.02
N ALA A 53 -0.68 -0.50 6.70
CA ALA A 53 -0.83 0.03 8.05
C ALA A 53 0.05 -0.72 9.06
N ARG A 54 0.00 -2.06 9.04
CA ARG A 54 0.86 -2.93 9.86
C ARG A 54 2.36 -2.68 9.60
N SER A 55 2.74 -2.52 8.33
CA SER A 55 4.11 -2.19 7.96
C SER A 55 4.56 -0.84 8.52
N MET A 56 3.69 0.18 8.51
CA MET A 56 4.00 1.49 9.09
C MET A 56 4.10 1.42 10.62
N GLN A 57 3.23 0.67 11.30
CA GLN A 57 3.34 0.44 12.75
C GLN A 57 4.67 -0.20 13.11
N ALA A 58 5.08 -1.27 12.41
CA ALA A 58 6.36 -1.92 12.64
C ALA A 58 7.55 -0.96 12.46
N LYS A 59 7.50 -0.06 11.47
CA LYS A 59 8.51 0.98 11.28
C LYS A 59 8.52 2.00 12.42
N ALA A 60 7.36 2.41 12.92
CA ALA A 60 7.26 3.31 14.06
C ALA A 60 7.84 2.67 15.34
N GLU A 61 7.51 1.40 15.59
CA GLU A 61 8.05 0.63 16.72
C GLU A 61 9.57 0.48 16.65
N GLU A 62 10.12 0.21 15.46
CA GLU A 62 11.57 0.15 15.28
C GLU A 62 12.24 1.50 15.61
N GLN A 63 11.66 2.63 15.14
CA GLN A 63 12.18 3.95 15.52
C GLN A 63 12.05 4.23 17.03
N LYS A 64 10.98 3.77 17.68
CA LYS A 64 10.81 3.83 19.15
C LYS A 64 11.89 3.01 19.87
N ARG A 65 12.23 1.82 19.37
CA ARG A 65 13.34 1.02 19.92
C ARG A 65 14.68 1.73 19.77
N ILE A 66 14.96 2.33 18.61
CA ILE A 66 16.21 3.07 18.36
C ILE A 66 16.38 4.24 19.35
N ILE A 67 15.31 5.02 19.59
CA ILE A 67 15.40 6.16 20.52
C ILE A 67 15.52 5.70 21.98
N ASN A 68 14.83 4.62 22.37
CA ASN A 68 14.91 4.06 23.72
C ASN A 68 16.28 3.43 24.02
N ASN A 69 16.90 2.77 23.03
CA ASN A 69 18.20 2.11 23.21
C ASN A 69 19.41 3.09 23.13
N ARG A 70 19.20 4.35 22.71
CA ARG A 70 20.27 5.35 22.67
C ARG A 70 20.40 6.10 23.99
N SER A 71 21.27 5.62 24.87
CA SER A 71 21.52 6.22 26.19
C SER A 71 22.18 7.62 26.20
N ARG A 72 22.47 8.23 25.03
CA ARG A 72 23.36 9.43 24.96
C ARG A 72 22.94 10.56 24.03
N PHE A 73 21.69 10.62 23.56
CA PHE A 73 21.28 11.73 22.68
C PHE A 73 21.41 13.14 23.29
N SER A 74 21.39 13.26 24.62
CA SER A 74 21.64 14.53 25.31
C SER A 74 23.13 14.87 25.45
N LYS A 75 24.04 13.89 25.37
CA LYS A 75 25.45 14.04 25.76
C LYS A 75 26.37 14.62 24.67
N PHE A 76 25.87 14.83 23.44
CA PHE A 76 26.72 15.15 22.27
C PHE A 76 26.30 16.39 21.47
N GLY A 77 25.73 17.41 22.13
CA GLY A 77 25.49 18.74 21.53
C GLY A 77 24.41 18.78 20.44
N ARG A 78 24.41 19.85 19.62
CA ARG A 78 23.37 20.15 18.61
C ARG A 78 23.06 18.99 17.64
N ASN A 79 24.08 18.26 17.21
CA ASN A 79 23.92 17.14 16.27
C ASN A 79 23.09 15.99 16.87
N ALA A 80 23.26 15.72 18.16
CA ALA A 80 22.53 14.68 18.85
C ALA A 80 21.05 15.06 19.05
N ARG A 81 20.76 16.34 19.34
CA ARG A 81 19.39 16.88 19.36
C ARG A 81 18.72 16.78 17.99
N ASN A 82 19.42 17.15 16.92
CA ASN A 82 18.89 17.05 15.55
C ASN A 82 18.60 15.60 15.15
N ALA A 83 19.48 14.67 15.51
CA ALA A 83 19.25 13.24 15.28
C ALA A 83 18.03 12.72 16.06
N LYS A 84 17.86 13.11 17.33
CA LYS A 84 16.67 12.79 18.13
C LYS A 84 15.39 13.30 17.45
N ASN A 85 15.38 14.57 17.05
CA ASN A 85 14.23 15.19 16.38
C ASN A 85 13.87 14.47 15.08
N ARG A 86 14.87 14.05 14.30
CA ARG A 86 14.65 13.28 13.06
C ARG A 86 13.96 11.95 13.33
N ILE A 87 14.34 11.25 14.39
CA ILE A 87 13.70 9.97 14.76
C ILE A 87 12.27 10.21 15.25
N LEU A 88 12.04 11.22 16.10
CA LEU A 88 10.69 11.59 16.55
C LEU A 88 9.78 11.95 15.38
N TRP A 89 10.28 12.73 14.41
CA TRP A 89 9.55 13.04 13.18
C TRP A 89 9.21 11.77 12.39
N ARG A 90 10.14 10.81 12.28
CA ARG A 90 9.85 9.53 11.60
C ARG A 90 8.76 8.73 12.32
N ILE A 91 8.79 8.67 13.65
CA ILE A 91 7.76 8.00 14.45
C ILE A 91 6.39 8.59 14.12
N ASP A 92 6.24 9.92 14.24
CA ASP A 92 4.98 10.62 13.96
C ASP A 92 4.47 10.38 12.53
N ASN A 93 5.36 10.43 11.53
CA ASN A 93 4.96 10.18 10.15
C ASN A 93 4.50 8.73 9.91
N TYR A 94 5.19 7.75 10.51
CA TYR A 94 4.78 6.36 10.38
C TYR A 94 3.48 6.08 11.13
N GLU A 95 3.26 6.67 12.29
CA GLU A 95 2.00 6.55 13.03
C GLU A 95 0.82 7.14 12.23
N LYS A 96 0.97 8.36 11.70
CA LYS A 96 -0.03 8.98 10.81
C LYS A 96 -0.28 8.14 9.56
N ALA A 97 0.78 7.61 8.95
CA ALA A 97 0.64 6.74 7.78
C ALA A 97 -0.09 5.44 8.12
N ALA A 98 0.13 4.86 9.31
CA ALA A 98 -0.63 3.70 9.76
C ALA A 98 -2.12 4.03 9.94
N GLU A 99 -2.42 5.13 10.64
CA GLU A 99 -3.80 5.60 10.87
C GLU A 99 -4.56 5.84 9.56
N MET A 100 -3.95 6.57 8.63
CA MET A 100 -4.56 6.83 7.32
C MET A 100 -4.84 5.54 6.55
N ASN A 101 -3.95 4.55 6.63
CA ASN A 101 -4.14 3.28 5.94
C ASN A 101 -5.22 2.42 6.62
N TYR A 102 -5.30 2.40 7.94
CA TYR A 102 -6.44 1.77 8.62
C TYR A 102 -7.77 2.43 8.26
N ALA A 103 -7.82 3.76 8.16
CA ALA A 103 -9.01 4.47 7.73
C ALA A 103 -9.44 4.08 6.30
N LYS A 104 -8.47 3.98 5.37
CA LYS A 104 -8.73 3.50 4.00
C LYS A 104 -9.20 2.05 3.96
N ALA A 105 -8.58 1.17 4.76
CA ALA A 105 -8.99 -0.22 4.87
C ALA A 105 -10.43 -0.34 5.38
N ALA A 106 -10.79 0.42 6.42
CA ALA A 106 -12.14 0.47 6.96
C ALA A 106 -13.16 1.00 5.95
N TYR A 107 -12.80 2.03 5.19
CA TYR A 107 -13.63 2.54 4.10
C TYR A 107 -13.94 1.47 3.04
N HIS A 108 -12.91 0.78 2.53
CA HIS A 108 -13.11 -0.28 1.56
C HIS A 108 -13.84 -1.50 2.13
N LYS A 109 -13.63 -1.81 3.42
CA LYS A 109 -14.33 -2.90 4.09
C LYS A 109 -15.83 -2.64 4.14
N LYS A 110 -16.23 -1.40 4.44
CA LYS A 110 -17.65 -0.98 4.42
C LYS A 110 -18.26 -1.18 3.03
N ILE A 111 -17.56 -0.76 1.97
CA ILE A 111 -18.07 -0.93 0.60
C ILE A 111 -18.19 -2.40 0.22
N ALA A 112 -17.20 -3.23 0.56
CA ALA A 112 -17.25 -4.66 0.30
C ALA A 112 -18.45 -5.34 0.99
N GLN A 113 -18.77 -4.94 2.22
CA GLN A 113 -19.93 -5.44 2.95
C GLN A 113 -21.25 -5.00 2.29
N GLU A 114 -21.33 -3.75 1.83
CA GLU A 114 -22.51 -3.25 1.12
C GLU A 114 -22.72 -3.97 -0.22
N GLN A 115 -21.64 -4.26 -0.96
CA GLN A 115 -21.70 -5.03 -2.21
C GLN A 115 -22.16 -6.47 -1.97
N ALA A 116 -21.58 -7.17 -0.98
CA ALA A 116 -21.98 -8.52 -0.61
C ALA A 116 -23.47 -8.57 -0.21
N GLY A 117 -23.95 -7.58 0.54
CA GLY A 117 -25.37 -7.45 0.88
C GLY A 117 -26.25 -7.31 -0.37
N ARG A 118 -25.91 -6.40 -1.29
CA ARG A 118 -26.67 -6.20 -2.54
C ARG A 118 -26.72 -7.45 -3.41
N GLU A 119 -25.61 -8.18 -3.53
CA GLU A 119 -25.57 -9.44 -4.28
C GLU A 119 -26.51 -10.51 -3.71
N VAL A 120 -26.62 -10.60 -2.37
CA VAL A 120 -27.56 -11.52 -1.72
C VAL A 120 -29.00 -11.13 -2.03
N TYR A 121 -29.34 -9.84 -1.95
CA TYR A 121 -30.68 -9.35 -2.27
C TYR A 121 -31.06 -9.63 -3.73
N THR A 122 -30.21 -9.25 -4.69
CA THR A 122 -30.50 -9.45 -6.13
C THR A 122 -30.63 -10.92 -6.51
N ASN A 123 -29.79 -11.80 -5.93
CA ASN A 123 -29.92 -13.24 -6.13
C ASN A 123 -31.23 -13.79 -5.54
N SER A 124 -31.66 -13.27 -4.39
CA SER A 124 -32.93 -13.68 -3.76
C SER A 124 -34.16 -13.27 -4.60
N GLU A 125 -34.15 -12.06 -5.17
CA GLU A 125 -35.22 -11.57 -6.05
C GLU A 125 -35.29 -12.39 -7.34
N LYS A 126 -34.14 -12.64 -7.97
CA LYS A 126 -34.05 -13.45 -9.18
C LYS A 126 -34.55 -14.88 -8.98
N ASN A 127 -34.24 -15.48 -7.83
CA ASN A 127 -34.75 -16.80 -7.46
C ASN A 127 -36.27 -16.79 -7.28
N ARG A 128 -36.83 -15.77 -6.63
CA ARG A 128 -38.30 -15.63 -6.48
C ARG A 128 -39.00 -15.49 -7.83
N GLU A 129 -38.52 -14.61 -8.70
CA GLU A 129 -39.08 -14.46 -10.05
C GLU A 129 -39.03 -15.76 -10.86
N GLN A 130 -37.96 -16.55 -10.72
CA GLN A 130 -37.82 -17.81 -11.44
C GLN A 130 -38.77 -18.89 -10.91
N ILE A 131 -39.01 -18.93 -9.59
CA ILE A 131 -39.99 -19.81 -8.96
C ILE A 131 -41.41 -19.45 -9.41
N ASP A 132 -41.74 -18.16 -9.43
CA ASP A 132 -43.06 -17.69 -9.86
C ASP A 132 -43.31 -18.04 -11.34
N LYS A 133 -42.33 -17.78 -12.22
CA LYS A 133 -42.38 -18.18 -13.64
C LYS A 133 -42.54 -19.70 -13.83
N ALA A 134 -41.84 -20.50 -13.03
CA ALA A 134 -41.97 -21.95 -13.09
C ALA A 134 -43.38 -22.40 -12.68
N ARG A 135 -43.98 -21.76 -11.67
CA ARG A 135 -45.32 -22.07 -11.18
C ARG A 135 -46.41 -21.79 -12.21
N PHE A 136 -46.32 -20.71 -12.97
CA PHE A 136 -47.29 -20.36 -14.03
C PHE A 136 -47.21 -21.27 -15.27
N ASN A 137 -46.16 -22.08 -15.44
CA ASN A 137 -45.99 -22.97 -16.59
C ASN A 137 -46.55 -24.40 -16.35
N PHE A 138 -47.14 -24.67 -15.17
CA PHE A 138 -47.73 -25.97 -14.82
C PHE A 138 -49.27 -25.96 -14.75
N ASP A 139 -49.91 -24.82 -15.04
CA ASP A 139 -51.36 -24.67 -15.22
C ASP A 139 -51.72 -24.59 -16.72
#